data_AF-A0A9W6QKB5-F1
#
_entry.id   AF-A0A9W6QKB5-F1
#
_cell.length_a   1.000
_cell.length_b   1.000
_cell.length_c   1.000
_cell.angle_alpha   90.00
_cell.angle_beta   90.00
_cell.angle_gamma   90.00
#
_symmetry.space_group_name_H-M   'P 1'
#
loop_
_entity.id
_entity.type
_entity.pdbx_description
1 polymer ?
#
loop_
_entity_poly.entity_id
_entity_poly.type
_entity_poly.pdbx_seq_one_letter_code
_entity_poly.pdbx_strand_id
1 'polypeptide(L)'
;MAPGAGAAPEFVDAALFMGMHSADDRVRLACKGFFIDRLATGVSISLEQVGRCDDIVWSHPREVQDAYYPFMDNLHTDMAVARVGYDLADITAALESLVLPDLPITERLTLGQVVARGAILYTVDSRFPVSSGLPVLVPSPVDTEPEFPDKLEQLYQESLVLRVDPSGGGWR
;
A
#
# COMPACT_ATOMS: atom_id res chain seq x y z
N MET A 1 8.72 -31.22 -8.72
CA MET A 1 7.78 -30.38 -9.49
C MET A 1 8.19 -28.94 -9.26
N ALA A 2 8.56 -28.22 -10.32
CA ALA A 2 8.73 -26.77 -10.21
C ALA A 2 7.35 -26.15 -9.91
N PRO A 3 7.24 -25.18 -8.99
CA PRO A 3 6.01 -24.42 -8.88
C PRO A 3 5.73 -23.78 -10.24
N GLY A 4 4.48 -23.87 -10.70
CA GLY A 4 4.06 -23.17 -11.92
C GLY A 4 4.43 -21.69 -11.79
N ALA A 5 4.81 -21.07 -12.89
CA ALA A 5 5.12 -19.64 -12.94
C ALA A 5 3.88 -18.85 -12.49
N GLY A 6 3.76 -18.63 -11.18
CA GLY A 6 2.76 -17.76 -10.58
C GLY A 6 3.09 -16.32 -10.94
N ALA A 7 2.07 -15.47 -10.96
CA ALA A 7 2.29 -14.02 -11.04
C ALA A 7 3.24 -13.58 -9.91
N ALA A 8 4.08 -12.59 -10.20
CA ALA A 8 4.95 -12.00 -9.18
C ALA A 8 4.11 -11.51 -7.99
N PRO A 9 4.54 -11.70 -6.73
CA PRO A 9 3.83 -11.17 -5.58
C PRO A 9 3.66 -9.65 -5.70
N GLU A 10 2.48 -9.15 -5.35
CA GLU A 10 2.20 -7.72 -5.35
C GLU A 10 2.34 -7.17 -3.92
N PHE A 11 3.24 -6.22 -3.77
CA PHE A 11 3.47 -5.47 -2.53
C PHE A 11 2.78 -4.12 -2.61
N VAL A 12 2.26 -3.68 -1.48
CA VAL A 12 1.74 -2.33 -1.27
C VAL A 12 2.50 -1.67 -0.13
N ASP A 13 2.59 -0.35 -0.17
CA ASP A 13 3.11 0.45 0.93
C ASP A 13 2.00 1.26 1.62
N ALA A 14 2.38 1.99 2.67
CA ALA A 14 1.44 2.81 3.40
C ALA A 14 0.81 3.90 2.51
N ALA A 15 1.55 4.43 1.54
CA ALA A 15 1.04 5.44 0.63
C ALA A 15 -0.08 4.92 -0.26
N LEU A 16 0.06 3.73 -0.84
CA LEU A 16 -1.01 3.12 -1.62
C LEU A 16 -2.23 2.83 -0.76
N PHE A 17 -1.99 2.23 0.42
CA PHE A 17 -3.05 1.80 1.32
C PHE A 17 -3.87 2.97 1.84
N MET A 18 -3.20 3.97 2.43
CA MET A 18 -3.82 5.21 2.90
C MET A 18 -4.28 6.11 1.76
N GLY A 19 -3.81 5.85 0.53
CA GLY A 19 -4.30 6.47 -0.68
C GLY A 19 -5.80 6.23 -0.91
N MET A 20 -6.39 5.14 -0.40
CA MET A 20 -7.85 4.95 -0.38
C MET A 20 -8.61 6.05 0.39
N HIS A 21 -7.91 6.82 1.22
CA HIS A 21 -8.43 7.94 2.01
C HIS A 21 -7.77 9.27 1.62
N SER A 22 -7.14 9.34 0.44
CA SER A 22 -6.53 10.56 -0.08
C SER A 22 -7.55 11.70 -0.18
N ALA A 23 -7.10 12.92 0.10
CA ALA A 23 -7.83 14.16 -0.17
C ALA A 23 -7.84 14.52 -1.67
N ASP A 24 -6.87 14.01 -2.45
CA ASP A 24 -6.93 14.01 -3.92
C ASP A 24 -7.78 12.83 -4.39
N ASP A 25 -8.95 13.12 -4.95
CA ASP A 25 -9.89 12.13 -5.45
C ASP A 25 -9.29 11.24 -6.55
N ARG A 26 -8.38 11.74 -7.38
CA ARG A 26 -7.77 10.91 -8.43
C ARG A 26 -6.93 9.79 -7.83
N VAL A 27 -6.14 10.14 -6.81
CA VAL A 27 -5.35 9.16 -6.04
C VAL A 27 -6.29 8.22 -5.29
N ARG A 28 -7.33 8.77 -4.64
CA ARG A 28 -8.33 8.01 -3.90
C ARG A 28 -8.97 6.91 -4.72
N LEU A 29 -9.50 7.28 -5.88
CA LEU A 29 -10.20 6.35 -6.75
C LEU A 29 -9.26 5.31 -7.35
N ALA A 30 -8.05 5.69 -7.74
CA ALA A 30 -7.05 4.74 -8.25
C ALA A 30 -6.63 3.71 -7.19
N CYS A 31 -6.38 4.15 -5.95
CA CYS A 31 -6.07 3.24 -4.85
C CYS A 31 -7.27 2.36 -4.49
N LYS A 32 -8.48 2.92 -4.41
CA LYS A 32 -9.71 2.15 -4.16
C LYS A 32 -9.89 1.05 -5.20
N GLY A 33 -9.77 1.40 -6.49
CA GLY A 33 -9.86 0.45 -7.60
C GLY A 33 -8.82 -0.64 -7.53
N PHE A 34 -7.57 -0.29 -7.19
CA PHE A 34 -6.51 -1.27 -6.99
C PHE A 34 -6.88 -2.34 -5.97
N PHE A 35 -7.40 -1.95 -4.80
CA PHE A 35 -7.78 -2.91 -3.75
C PHE A 35 -9.04 -3.70 -4.11
N ILE A 36 -10.02 -3.09 -4.78
CA ILE A 36 -11.22 -3.79 -5.26
C ILE A 36 -10.84 -4.92 -6.22
N ASP A 37 -9.97 -4.65 -7.19
CA ASP A 37 -9.48 -5.66 -8.14
C ASP A 37 -8.75 -6.82 -7.46
N ARG A 38 -8.25 -6.61 -6.23
CA ARG A 38 -7.44 -7.54 -5.46
C ARG A 38 -8.13 -8.12 -4.24
N LEU A 39 -9.42 -7.86 -4.04
CA LEU A 39 -10.18 -8.45 -2.92
C LEU A 39 -10.04 -9.98 -2.89
N ALA A 40 -10.16 -10.63 -4.05
CA ALA A 40 -10.11 -12.08 -4.16
C ALA A 40 -8.69 -12.67 -4.13
N THR A 41 -7.67 -11.91 -4.56
CA THR A 41 -6.30 -12.41 -4.72
C THR A 41 -5.37 -12.00 -3.59
N GLY A 42 -5.69 -10.91 -2.90
CA GLY A 42 -4.89 -10.35 -1.83
C GLY A 42 -3.64 -9.60 -2.28
N VAL A 43 -2.91 -9.08 -1.29
CA VAL A 43 -1.66 -8.32 -1.45
C VAL A 43 -0.69 -8.64 -0.31
N SER A 44 0.57 -8.26 -0.47
CA SER A 44 1.57 -8.27 0.60
C SER A 44 1.89 -6.85 1.08
N ILE A 45 2.17 -6.70 2.37
CA ILE A 45 2.64 -5.45 2.98
C ILE A 45 3.70 -5.77 4.02
N SER A 46 4.75 -4.96 4.11
CA SER A 46 5.76 -5.15 5.14
C SER A 46 5.22 -4.77 6.52
N LEU A 47 5.68 -5.42 7.59
CA LEU A 47 5.29 -5.05 8.97
C LEU A 47 5.62 -3.58 9.29
N GLU A 48 6.66 -3.02 8.67
CA GLU A 48 7.03 -1.62 8.81
C GLU A 48 6.03 -0.69 8.12
N GLN A 49 5.54 -1.04 6.92
CA GLN A 49 4.49 -0.29 6.24
C GLN A 49 3.14 -0.39 6.96
N VAL A 50 2.82 -1.52 7.61
CA VAL A 50 1.66 -1.60 8.51
C VAL A 50 1.77 -0.56 9.64
N GLY A 51 2.94 -0.49 10.29
CA GLY A 51 3.18 0.48 11.36
C GLY A 51 3.05 1.93 10.88
N ARG A 52 3.48 2.23 9.64
CA ARG A 52 3.30 3.56 9.03
C ARG A 52 1.83 3.90 8.78
N CYS A 53 1.02 2.96 8.29
CA CYS A 53 -0.43 3.16 8.17
C CYS A 53 -1.05 3.50 9.52
N ASP A 54 -0.72 2.72 10.56
CA ASP A 54 -1.27 2.93 11.90
C ASP A 54 -0.83 4.27 12.51
N ASP A 55 0.43 4.69 12.32
CA ASP A 55 0.93 5.98 12.82
C ASP A 55 0.16 7.17 12.21
N ILE A 56 -0.15 7.10 10.90
CA ILE A 56 -1.00 8.09 10.24
C ILE A 56 -2.37 8.13 10.92
N VAL A 57 -3.05 7.00 11.04
CA VAL A 57 -4.40 6.93 11.63
C VAL A 57 -4.41 7.42 13.07
N TRP A 58 -3.40 7.07 13.86
CA TRP A 58 -3.29 7.46 15.27
C TRP A 58 -3.02 8.96 15.48
N SER A 59 -2.54 9.67 14.45
CA SER A 59 -2.39 11.13 14.49
C SER A 59 -3.74 11.88 14.42
N HIS A 60 -4.83 11.22 14.04
CA HIS A 60 -6.17 11.81 13.94
C HIS A 60 -6.96 11.73 15.26
N PRO A 61 -7.98 12.58 15.45
CA PRO A 61 -8.88 12.50 16.59
C PRO A 61 -9.56 11.12 16.73
N ARG A 62 -9.90 10.75 17.96
CA ARG A 62 -10.43 9.42 18.28
C ARG A 62 -11.70 9.09 17.49
N GLU A 63 -12.57 10.06 17.31
CA GLU A 63 -13.82 9.93 16.54
C GLU A 63 -13.57 9.60 15.06
N VAL A 64 -12.47 10.08 14.48
CA VAL A 64 -12.07 9.75 13.10
C VAL A 64 -11.56 8.31 13.05
N GLN A 65 -10.76 7.91 14.03
CA GLN A 65 -10.27 6.52 14.15
C GLN A 65 -11.43 5.54 14.31
N ASP A 66 -12.40 5.86 15.16
CA ASP A 66 -13.57 5.00 15.44
C ASP A 66 -14.47 4.80 14.20
N ALA A 67 -14.52 5.79 13.31
CA ALA A 67 -15.20 5.65 12.01
C ALA A 67 -14.37 4.91 10.97
N TYR A 68 -13.03 4.96 11.07
CA TYR A 68 -12.12 4.32 10.13
C TYR A 68 -11.96 2.80 10.36
N TYR A 69 -11.72 2.39 11.60
CA TYR A 69 -11.37 0.99 11.91
C TYR A 69 -12.44 -0.05 11.51
N PRO A 70 -13.75 0.22 11.57
CA PRO A 70 -14.75 -0.72 11.08
C PRO A 70 -14.55 -1.15 9.62
N PHE A 71 -14.18 -0.22 8.73
CA PHE A 71 -13.83 -0.55 7.34
C PHE A 71 -12.60 -1.46 7.29
N MET A 72 -11.56 -1.13 8.02
CA MET A 72 -10.30 -1.88 8.03
C MET A 72 -10.45 -3.31 8.54
N ASP A 73 -11.20 -3.50 9.62
CA ASP A 73 -11.43 -4.82 10.21
C ASP A 73 -12.16 -5.74 9.23
N ASN A 74 -13.13 -5.19 8.49
CA ASN A 74 -13.87 -5.94 7.48
C ASN A 74 -13.02 -6.18 6.23
N LEU A 75 -12.28 -5.17 5.75
CA LEU A 75 -11.38 -5.32 4.61
C LEU A 75 -10.34 -6.43 4.87
N HIS A 76 -9.76 -6.49 6.06
CA HIS A 76 -8.79 -7.55 6.42
C HIS A 76 -9.43 -8.94 6.61
N THR A 77 -10.75 -9.00 6.78
CA THR A 77 -11.50 -10.26 6.80
C THR A 77 -11.79 -10.73 5.38
N ASP A 78 -12.15 -9.80 4.50
CA ASP A 78 -12.60 -10.07 3.13
C ASP A 78 -11.44 -10.21 2.13
N MET A 79 -10.30 -9.56 2.40
CA MET A 79 -9.11 -9.58 1.54
C MET A 79 -7.90 -10.16 2.28
N ALA A 80 -7.22 -11.11 1.62
CA ALA A 80 -5.98 -11.67 2.15
C ALA A 80 -4.85 -10.61 2.12
N VAL A 81 -4.41 -10.16 3.29
CA VAL A 81 -3.25 -9.26 3.43
C VAL A 81 -2.11 -9.98 4.13
N ALA A 82 -1.09 -10.37 3.37
CA ALA A 82 0.10 -11.01 3.89
C ALA A 82 1.02 -9.96 4.52
N ARG A 83 1.11 -9.97 5.86
CA ARG A 83 1.99 -9.09 6.64
C ARG A 83 3.33 -9.77 6.83
N VAL A 84 4.38 -9.24 6.22
CA VAL A 84 5.68 -9.91 6.13
C VAL A 84 6.80 -9.08 6.75
N GLY A 85 7.64 -9.73 7.57
CA GLY A 85 8.87 -9.13 8.06
C GLY A 85 10.00 -9.18 7.04
N TYR A 86 11.07 -8.43 7.30
CA TYR A 86 12.31 -8.50 6.54
C TYR A 86 13.09 -9.77 6.86
N ASP A 87 13.78 -10.31 5.87
CA ASP A 87 14.86 -11.27 6.05
C ASP A 87 16.23 -10.68 5.66
N LEU A 88 17.29 -11.48 5.76
CA LEU A 88 18.64 -11.03 5.44
C LEU A 88 18.81 -10.69 3.95
N ALA A 89 18.15 -11.41 3.05
CA ALA A 89 18.24 -11.16 1.61
C ALA A 89 17.58 -9.82 1.25
N ASP A 90 16.44 -9.50 1.87
CA ASP A 90 15.77 -8.21 1.73
C ASP A 90 16.70 -7.06 2.13
N ILE A 91 17.39 -7.20 3.27
CA ILE A 91 18.32 -6.18 3.81
C ILE A 91 19.56 -6.05 2.92
N THR A 92 20.16 -7.16 2.50
CA THR A 92 21.31 -7.14 1.57
C THR A 92 20.93 -6.48 0.25
N ALA A 93 19.75 -6.77 -0.29
CA ALA A 93 19.27 -6.11 -1.52
C ALA A 93 19.15 -4.59 -1.33
N ALA A 94 18.59 -4.15 -0.21
CA ALA A 94 18.44 -2.72 0.11
C ALA A 94 19.77 -1.97 0.27
N LEU A 95 20.76 -2.62 0.90
CA LEU A 95 22.02 -2.00 1.30
C LEU A 95 23.11 -2.08 0.24
N GLU A 96 23.17 -3.18 -0.51
CA GLU A 96 24.31 -3.52 -1.36
C GLU A 96 23.94 -3.59 -2.85
N SER A 97 22.72 -4.04 -3.18
CA SER A 97 22.31 -4.27 -4.58
C SER A 97 21.66 -3.04 -5.22
N LEU A 98 20.95 -2.23 -4.44
CA LEU A 98 20.28 -1.02 -4.90
C LEU A 98 21.12 0.22 -4.60
N VAL A 99 21.75 0.80 -5.64
CA VAL A 99 22.46 2.09 -5.52
C VAL A 99 21.45 3.23 -5.67
N LEU A 100 20.70 3.51 -4.60
CA LEU A 100 19.70 4.58 -4.51
C LEU A 100 20.04 5.53 -3.34
N PRO A 101 21.13 6.31 -3.42
CA PRO A 101 21.64 7.09 -2.29
C PRO A 101 20.69 8.20 -1.84
N ASP A 102 19.84 8.71 -2.73
CA ASP A 102 18.90 9.79 -2.43
C ASP A 102 17.59 9.31 -1.80
N LEU A 103 17.37 7.98 -1.79
CA LEU A 103 16.17 7.38 -1.22
C LEU A 103 16.41 7.09 0.28
N PRO A 104 15.49 7.49 1.18
CA PRO A 104 15.69 7.21 2.60
C PRO A 104 15.73 5.71 2.88
N ILE A 105 16.36 5.34 3.99
CA ILE A 105 16.66 3.93 4.31
C ILE A 105 15.39 3.05 4.36
N THR A 106 14.28 3.59 4.80
CA THR A 106 12.97 2.93 4.89
C THR A 106 12.43 2.51 3.53
N GLU A 107 12.47 3.41 2.55
CA GLU A 107 12.04 3.15 1.18
C GLU A 107 13.05 2.23 0.47
N ARG A 108 14.35 2.34 0.79
CA ARG A 108 15.36 1.36 0.33
C ARG A 108 15.09 -0.04 0.87
N LEU A 109 14.71 -0.18 2.14
CA LEU A 109 14.35 -1.47 2.75
C LEU A 109 13.09 -2.06 2.10
N THR A 110 12.09 -1.22 1.84
CA THR A 110 10.88 -1.61 1.10
C THR A 110 11.24 -2.14 -0.30
N LEU A 111 12.07 -1.41 -1.06
CA LEU A 111 12.52 -1.88 -2.38
C LEU A 111 13.42 -3.11 -2.32
N GLY A 112 14.29 -3.21 -1.32
CA GLY A 112 15.15 -4.37 -1.11
C GLY A 112 14.31 -5.63 -0.92
N GLN A 113 13.26 -5.54 -0.12
CA GLN A 113 12.31 -6.63 0.07
C GLN A 113 11.59 -7.02 -1.22
N VAL A 114 11.12 -6.03 -1.99
CA VAL A 114 10.41 -6.27 -3.27
C VAL A 114 11.35 -6.95 -4.28
N VAL A 115 12.57 -6.44 -4.42
CA VAL A 115 13.56 -6.96 -5.38
C VAL A 115 14.04 -8.34 -4.98
N ALA A 116 14.38 -8.57 -3.72
CA ALA A 116 14.85 -9.87 -3.23
C ALA A 116 13.80 -10.98 -3.43
N ARG A 117 12.52 -10.60 -3.39
CA ARG A 117 11.38 -11.53 -3.52
C ARG A 117 10.84 -11.66 -4.94
N GLY A 118 11.43 -10.96 -5.93
CA GLY A 118 10.94 -10.94 -7.30
C GLY A 118 9.49 -10.42 -7.40
N ALA A 119 9.14 -9.48 -6.53
CA ALA A 119 7.80 -8.90 -6.41
C ALA A 119 7.68 -7.57 -7.18
N ILE A 120 6.48 -7.00 -7.18
CA ILE A 120 6.19 -5.66 -7.70
C ILE A 120 5.64 -4.79 -6.57
N LEU A 121 6.18 -3.58 -6.39
CA LEU A 121 5.63 -2.58 -5.49
C LEU A 121 4.61 -1.70 -6.22
N TYR A 122 3.40 -1.61 -5.68
CA TYR A 122 2.43 -0.58 -6.04
C TYR A 122 2.45 0.53 -4.99
N THR A 123 2.62 1.77 -5.45
CA THR A 123 2.71 2.94 -4.58
C THR A 123 2.21 4.20 -5.29
N VAL A 124 1.77 5.19 -4.51
CA VAL A 124 1.51 6.56 -4.96
C VAL A 124 2.50 7.57 -4.37
N ASP A 125 3.51 7.08 -3.66
CA ASP A 125 4.59 7.91 -3.14
C ASP A 125 5.61 8.24 -4.24
N SER A 126 5.67 9.53 -4.58
CA SER A 126 6.52 10.06 -5.64
C SER A 126 8.02 10.00 -5.34
N ARG A 127 8.41 9.64 -4.10
CA ARG A 127 9.82 9.38 -3.75
C ARG A 127 10.36 8.13 -4.45
N PHE A 128 9.51 7.15 -4.75
CA PHE A 128 9.98 5.96 -5.46
C PHE A 128 10.22 6.27 -6.95
N PRO A 129 11.37 5.85 -7.51
CA PRO A 129 11.74 6.19 -8.87
C PRO A 129 11.02 5.29 -9.88
N VAL A 130 9.75 5.56 -10.13
CA VAL A 130 8.97 4.91 -11.19
C VAL A 130 9.69 5.12 -12.54
N SER A 131 9.79 4.06 -13.36
CA SER A 131 10.49 4.04 -14.67
C SER A 131 12.02 3.91 -14.64
N SER A 132 12.64 3.66 -13.49
CA SER A 132 14.09 3.40 -13.36
C SER A 132 14.51 1.95 -13.69
N GLY A 133 13.60 1.12 -14.18
CA GLY A 133 13.81 -0.33 -14.34
C GLY A 133 13.62 -1.13 -13.04
N LEU A 134 13.31 -0.45 -11.93
CA LEU A 134 12.88 -1.09 -10.68
C LEU A 134 11.42 -1.56 -10.78
N PRO A 135 11.05 -2.62 -10.03
CA PRO A 135 9.70 -3.18 -10.04
C PRO A 135 8.72 -2.32 -9.23
N VAL A 136 8.55 -1.06 -9.62
CA VAL A 136 7.66 -0.09 -8.97
C VAL A 136 6.65 0.42 -9.97
N LEU A 137 5.37 0.32 -9.63
CA LEU A 137 4.25 0.77 -10.43
C LEU A 137 3.33 1.69 -9.62
N VAL A 138 2.61 2.54 -10.34
CA VAL A 138 1.48 3.30 -9.81
C VAL A 138 0.18 2.54 -10.13
N PRO A 139 -0.86 2.62 -9.28
CA PRO A 139 -2.16 2.05 -9.61
C PRO A 139 -2.71 2.73 -10.88
N SER A 140 -3.48 1.96 -11.66
CA SER A 140 -4.10 2.51 -12.87
C SER A 140 -5.18 3.53 -12.47
N PRO A 141 -5.29 4.67 -13.18
CA PRO A 141 -6.38 5.59 -12.96
C PRO A 141 -7.71 4.92 -13.32
N VAL A 142 -8.78 5.33 -12.64
CA VAL A 142 -10.14 4.88 -12.91
C VAL A 142 -11.00 6.09 -13.28
N ASP A 143 -11.86 5.91 -14.29
CA ASP A 143 -12.76 6.97 -14.78
C ASP A 143 -14.06 7.06 -13.97
N THR A 144 -14.46 5.94 -13.36
CA THR A 144 -15.66 5.81 -12.53
C THR A 144 -15.27 5.28 -11.17
N GLU A 145 -15.88 5.80 -10.09
CA GLU A 145 -15.62 5.30 -8.75
C GLU A 145 -16.02 3.82 -8.66
N PRO A 146 -15.06 2.91 -8.42
CA PRO A 146 -15.36 1.51 -8.22
C PRO A 146 -16.01 1.33 -6.84
N GLU A 147 -16.81 0.28 -6.66
CA GLU A 147 -17.51 0.01 -5.41
C GLU A 147 -17.04 -1.31 -4.79
N PHE A 148 -16.79 -1.28 -3.48
CA PHE A 148 -16.63 -2.50 -2.70
C PHE A 148 -17.98 -3.27 -2.62
N PRO A 149 -17.98 -4.54 -2.21
CA PRO A 149 -19.22 -5.23 -1.86
C PRO A 149 -20.03 -4.48 -0.80
N ASP A 150 -21.37 -4.53 -0.90
CA ASP A 150 -22.34 -3.67 -0.19
C ASP A 150 -21.92 -3.20 1.21
N LYS A 151 -21.71 -4.13 2.16
CA LYS A 151 -21.41 -3.76 3.55
C LYS A 151 -20.05 -3.08 3.68
N LEU A 152 -19.07 -3.53 2.91
CA LEU A 152 -17.73 -2.97 2.91
C LEU A 152 -17.71 -1.58 2.27
N GLU A 153 -18.52 -1.35 1.23
CA GLU A 153 -18.68 -0.01 0.63
C GLU A 153 -19.32 0.97 1.61
N GLN A 154 -20.34 0.55 2.35
CA GLN A 154 -20.95 1.39 3.38
C GLN A 154 -19.90 1.83 4.43
N LEU A 155 -19.11 0.87 4.94
CA LEU A 155 -18.06 1.15 5.92
C LEU A 155 -16.95 2.03 5.33
N TYR A 156 -16.60 1.79 4.05
CA TYR A 156 -15.64 2.63 3.34
C TYR A 156 -16.11 4.10 3.30
N GLN A 157 -17.36 4.35 2.89
CA GLN A 157 -17.92 5.70 2.84
C GLN A 157 -17.95 6.37 4.23
N GLU A 158 -18.28 5.62 5.29
CA GLU A 158 -18.21 6.10 6.67
C GLU A 158 -16.77 6.46 7.09
N SER A 159 -15.79 5.63 6.69
CA SER A 159 -14.38 5.84 6.98
C SER A 159 -13.76 7.06 6.30
N LEU A 160 -14.40 7.63 5.27
CA LEU A 160 -13.93 8.81 4.54
C LEU A 160 -13.97 10.13 5.35
N VAL A 161 -14.43 10.07 6.61
CA VAL A 161 -14.13 11.14 7.57
C VAL A 161 -12.63 11.27 7.82
N LEU A 162 -11.86 10.17 7.65
CA LEU A 162 -10.42 10.21 7.52
C LEU A 162 -10.05 10.71 6.12
N ARG A 163 -9.24 11.78 6.06
CA ARG A 163 -8.65 12.29 4.83
C ARG A 163 -7.16 12.53 5.01
N VAL A 164 -6.36 11.97 4.11
CA VAL A 164 -4.90 12.05 4.13
C VAL A 164 -4.42 12.97 3.00
N ASP A 165 -3.53 13.91 3.29
CA ASP A 165 -2.94 14.80 2.29
C ASP A 165 -1.58 14.24 1.78
N PRO A 166 -1.48 13.84 0.51
CA PRO A 166 -0.23 13.32 -0.07
C PRO A 166 0.88 14.38 -0.19
N SER A 167 0.53 15.67 -0.23
CA SER A 167 1.41 16.74 -0.72
C SER A 167 2.29 17.41 0.35
N GLY A 168 2.00 17.19 1.63
CA GLY A 168 2.69 17.82 2.77
C GLY A 168 3.86 17.02 3.38
N GLY A 169 4.34 15.96 2.71
CA GLY A 169 5.19 14.95 3.36
C GLY A 169 4.37 13.97 4.20
N GLY A 170 3.08 13.80 3.89
CA GLY A 170 2.11 12.95 4.61
C GLY A 170 2.30 11.44 4.43
N TRP A 171 3.38 11.01 3.75
CA TRP A 171 3.82 9.62 3.70
C TRP A 171 5.08 9.36 4.55
N ARG A 172 5.46 10.32 5.42
CA ARG A 172 6.65 10.22 6.28
C ARG A 172 6.45 9.21 7.41
#